data_AF-A0A2P9GV03-F1
#
_entry.id   AF-A0A2P9GV03-F1
#
_cell.length_a   1.000
_cell.length_b   1.000
_cell.length_c   1.000
_cell.angle_alpha   90.00
_cell.angle_beta   90.00
_cell.angle_gamma   90.00
#
_symmetry.space_group_name_H-M   'P 1'
#
loop_
_entity.id
_entity.type
_entity.pdbx_description
1 polymer ?
#
loop_
_entity_poly.entity_id
_entity_poly.type
_entity_poly.pdbx_seq_one_letter_code
_entity_poly.pdbx_strand_id
1 'polypeptide(L)' 'MVQGLPRNRFGFHVYKILKDKKIKQREIATLLGIAQPGVPHLMNGQFNSFTADKLLAFLSGLMGAGDG' A
#
# COMPACT_ATOMS: atom_id res chain seq x y z
N MET A 1 -4.66 -17.08 21.38
CA MET A 1 -4.62 -15.60 21.35
C MET A 1 -3.94 -15.18 20.06
N VAL A 2 -4.69 -14.91 18.99
CA VAL A 2 -4.10 -14.39 17.75
C VAL A 2 -3.72 -12.93 18.02
N GLN A 3 -2.43 -12.68 18.21
CA GLN A 3 -1.95 -11.32 18.47
C GLN A 3 -2.21 -10.50 17.21
N GLY A 4 -3.05 -9.47 17.33
CA GLY A 4 -3.28 -8.51 16.25
C GLY A 4 -1.94 -7.96 15.79
N LEU A 5 -1.53 -8.34 14.58
CA LEU A 5 -0.31 -7.81 13.99
C LEU A 5 -0.46 -6.29 13.94
N PRO A 6 0.50 -5.52 14.48
CA PRO A 6 0.40 -4.08 14.49
C PRO A 6 0.23 -3.63 13.04
N ARG A 7 -0.79 -2.82 12.77
CA ARG A 7 -1.12 -2.28 11.43
C ARG A 7 0.11 -1.69 10.72
N ASN A 8 1.09 -1.24 11.51
CA ASN A 8 2.41 -0.78 11.11
C ASN A 8 3.26 -1.80 10.32
N ARG A 9 3.17 -3.10 10.62
CA ARG A 9 3.95 -4.15 9.93
C ARG A 9 3.48 -4.36 8.50
N PHE A 10 2.17 -4.26 8.26
CA PHE A 10 1.60 -4.36 6.90
C PHE A 10 1.98 -3.15 6.04
N GLY A 11 1.87 -1.94 6.59
CA GLY A 11 2.30 -0.71 5.89
C GLY A 11 3.76 -0.76 5.47
N PHE A 12 4.65 -1.21 6.38
CA PHE A 12 6.08 -1.35 6.07
C PHE A 12 6.35 -2.40 5.00
N HIS A 13 5.65 -3.54 5.03
CA HIS A 13 5.82 -4.60 4.04
C HIS A 13 5.37 -4.13 2.64
N VAL A 14 4.24 -3.43 2.55
CA VAL A 14 3.76 -2.81 1.31
C VAL A 14 4.73 -1.75 0.80
N TYR A 15 5.24 -0.88 1.67
CA TYR A 15 6.28 0.09 1.32
C TYR A 15 7.54 -0.59 0.77
N LYS A 16 7.97 -1.70 1.38
CA LYS A 16 9.15 -2.44 0.94
C LYS A 16 8.94 -3.02 -0.47
N ILE A 17 7.77 -3.59 -0.75
CA ILE A 17 7.41 -4.09 -2.10
C ILE A 17 7.37 -2.94 -3.11
N LEU A 18 6.77 -1.81 -2.75
CA LEU A 18 6.71 -0.60 -3.59
C LEU A 18 8.10 -0.09 -3.97
N LYS A 19 9.01 -0.05 -3.00
CA LYS A 19 10.39 0.37 -3.19
C LYS A 19 11.18 -0.64 -4.02
N ASP A 20 10.99 -1.93 -3.76
CA ASP A 20 11.64 -3.03 -4.48
C ASP A 20 11.23 -3.05 -5.96
N LYS A 21 9.93 -2.90 -6.24
CA LYS A 21 9.40 -2.80 -7.61
C LYS A 21 9.65 -1.44 -8.29
N LYS A 22 10.28 -0.47 -7.60
CA LYS A 22 10.53 0.89 -8.10
C LYS A 22 9.29 1.56 -8.73
N ILE A 23 8.12 1.33 -8.14
CA ILE A 23 6.86 1.86 -8.67
C ILE A 23 6.86 3.39 -8.49
N LYS A 24 6.53 4.12 -9.57
CA LYS A 24 6.44 5.58 -9.52
C LYS A 24 5.26 6.02 -8.66
N GLN A 25 5.40 7.13 -7.95
CA GLN A 25 4.34 7.63 -7.05
C GLN A 25 2.97 7.79 -7.73
N ARG A 26 2.95 8.19 -9.01
CA ARG A 26 1.72 8.28 -9.80
C ARG A 26 1.02 6.93 -9.99
N GLU A 27 1.78 5.88 -10.24
CA GLU A 27 1.25 4.52 -10.36
C GLU A 27 0.72 4.05 -9.01
N ILE A 28 1.40 4.39 -7.93
CA ILE A 28 0.95 4.09 -6.56
C ILE A 28 -0.39 4.78 -6.26
N ALA A 29 -0.54 6.05 -6.64
CA ALA A 29 -1.81 6.78 -6.53
C ALA A 29 -2.94 6.09 -7.30
N THR A 30 -2.68 5.67 -8.55
CA THR A 30 -3.64 4.94 -9.37
C THR A 30 -3.99 3.58 -8.77
N LEU A 31 -2.99 2.80 -8.35
CA LEU A 31 -3.15 1.45 -7.78
C LEU A 31 -3.89 1.45 -6.43
N LEU A 32 -3.65 2.45 -5.58
CA LEU A 32 -4.33 2.60 -4.29
C LEU A 32 -5.67 3.36 -4.39
N GLY A 33 -5.97 3.93 -5.57
CA GLY A 33 -7.10 4.85 -5.74
C GLY A 33 -7.04 6.01 -4.74
N ILE A 34 -5.86 6.62 -4.58
CA ILE A 34 -5.64 7.78 -3.71
C ILE A 34 -5.13 8.96 -4.52
N ALA A 35 -5.37 10.16 -4.02
CA ALA A 35 -4.78 11.36 -4.61
C ALA A 35 -3.24 11.28 -4.54
N GLN A 36 -2.55 11.74 -5.59
CA GLN A 36 -1.08 11.86 -5.60
C GLN A 36 -0.46 12.49 -4.36
N PRO A 37 -1.01 13.56 -3.75
CA PRO A 37 -0.45 14.10 -2.50
C PRO A 37 -0.47 13.10 -1.34
N GLY A 38 -1.33 12.07 -1.35
CA GLY A 38 -1.36 11.02 -0.34
C GLY A 38 -0.23 9.98 -0.47
N VAL A 39 0.40 9.88 -1.65
CA VAL A 39 1.48 8.92 -1.90
C VAL A 39 2.77 9.22 -1.13
N PRO A 40 3.29 10.46 -1.09
CA PRO A 40 4.46 10.76 -0.27
C PRO A 40 4.18 10.60 1.23
N HIS A 41 2.92 10.77 1.68
CA HIS A 41 2.53 10.48 3.07
C HIS A 41 2.67 8.99 3.36
N LEU A 42 2.20 8.13 2.45
CA LEU A 42 2.40 6.68 2.52
C LEU A 42 3.89 6.30 2.49
N MET A 43 4.68 6.91 1.60
CA MET A 43 6.13 6.66 1.49
C MET A 43 6.92 7.14 2.71
N ASN A 44 6.46 8.18 3.40
CA ASN A 44 7.04 8.66 4.66
C ASN A 44 6.60 7.85 5.88
N GLY A 45 5.87 6.76 5.68
CA GLY A 45 5.45 5.88 6.76
C GLY A 45 4.22 6.34 7.53
N GLN A 46 3.47 7.33 7.01
CA GLN A 46 2.20 7.77 7.58
C GLN A 46 1.07 6.82 7.16
N PHE A 47 1.22 5.55 7.50
CA PHE A 47 0.24 4.50 7.26
C PHE A 47 -1.00 4.63 8.15
N ASN A 48 -0.99 5.56 9.12
CA ASN A 48 -2.09 5.76 10.05
C ASN A 48 -3.36 6.29 9.35
N SER A 49 -3.18 7.02 8.23
CA SER A 49 -4.28 7.46 7.37
C SER A 49 -4.76 6.37 6.41
N PHE A 50 -4.11 5.19 6.38
CA PHE A 50 -4.45 4.09 5.50
C PHE A 50 -5.10 2.96 6.29
N THR A 51 -6.30 2.56 5.85
CA THR A 51 -6.98 1.40 6.40
C THR A 51 -6.34 0.11 5.89
N ALA A 52 -6.48 -0.99 6.65
CA ALA A 52 -6.04 -2.31 6.21
C ALA A 52 -6.64 -2.70 4.85
N ASP A 53 -7.88 -2.26 4.59
CA ASP A 53 -8.60 -2.42 3.33
C ASP A 53 -7.86 -1.79 2.14
N LYS A 54 -7.36 -0.55 2.27
CA LYS A 54 -6.55 0.13 1.23
C LYS A 54 -5.24 -0.62 0.95
N LEU A 55 -4.59 -1.14 1.99
CA LEU A 55 -3.37 -1.94 1.86
C LEU A 55 -3.64 -3.29 1.17
N LEU A 56 -4.77 -3.94 1.49
CA LEU A 56 -5.24 -5.17 0.85
C LEU A 56 -5.61 -4.94 -0.61
N ALA A 57 -6.35 -3.87 -0.92
CA ALA A 57 -6.67 -3.47 -2.29
C ALA A 57 -5.40 -3.25 -3.12
N PHE A 58 -4.37 -2.65 -2.54
CA PHE A 58 -3.08 -2.50 -3.21
C PHE A 58 -2.39 -3.84 -3.49
N LEU A 59 -2.34 -4.74 -2.50
CA LEU A 59 -1.79 -6.09 -2.70
C LEU A 59 -2.58 -6.87 -3.75
N SER A 60 -3.90 -6.72 -3.76
CA SER A 60 -4.80 -7.31 -4.75
C SER A 60 -4.55 -6.74 -6.14
N GLY A 61 -4.34 -5.42 -6.28
CA GLY A 61 -3.99 -4.79 -7.55
C GLY A 61 -2.61 -5.22 -8.08
N LEU A 62 -1.69 -5.61 -7.19
CA LEU A 62 -0.39 -6.17 -7.57
C LEU A 62 -0.48 -7.64 -8.00
N MET A 63 -1.40 -8.40 -7.41
CA MET A 63 -1.58 -9.83 -7.67
C MET A 63 -2.57 -10.11 -8.82
N GLY A 64 -3.50 -9.18 -9.11
CA GLY A 64 -4.66 -9.39 -9.97
C GLY A 64 -4.80 -8.40 -11.12
N ALA A 65 -3.74 -8.20 -11.90
CA ALA A 65 -3.87 -7.86 -13.33
C ALA A 65 -3.77 -9.17 -14.15
N GLY A 66 -4.74 -10.06 -13.93
CA GLY A 66 -4.75 -11.41 -14.46
C GLY A 66 -5.93 -12.24 -13.95
N ASP A 67 -7.13 -11.68 -13.96
CA ASP A 67 -8.40 -12.42 -14.14
C ASP A 67 -9.52 -11.39 -14.40
N GLY A 68 -10.01 -11.33 -15.64
CA GLY A 68 -11.05 -10.40 -16.11
C GLY A 68 -10.67 -9.61 -17.35
#